data_AF-A0A368ZI61-F1
#
_entry.id   AF-A0A368ZI61-F1
#
_cell.length_a   1.000
_cell.length_b   1.000
_cell.length_c   1.000
_cell.angle_alpha   90.00
_cell.angle_beta   90.00
_cell.angle_gamma   90.00
#
_symmetry.space_group_name_H-M   'P 1'
#
loop_
_entity.id
_entity.type
_entity.pdbx_description
1 polymer ?
#
loop_
_entity_poly.entity_id
_entity_poly.type
_entity_poly.pdbx_seq_one_letter_code
_entity_poly.pdbx_strand_id
1 'polypeptide(L)'
;MKLSLFSFLLLSCSLSFAQLSVQNNAYIFVKNQYLYVTDDVNINDTDSKIYLRDEAQLLQGDGLTGNSGVGQLSVYQTGTANQWSYNYWCSPVGNNSAAFGNEPARVNLIDAATGIPTANDPLGLTSSTDALFTSSYDGSSSPLTISERWLWTFQTSTNYADWIYVGSSGAILPGLGFTMKGNGTNDTGSQRYDFRGKPNNGTITNNVVNGLNTLIGNPYPSALDAAAFIHDSDNQAAITGTLLYWEQDGSVNSHILQEYRGGYYAFTIDATGTVITDSPAEFMTYDEQDNTYPLSTPQDGVKSARRYIPIGQGFMIEGAAGTISAPAMVYTKNEHRAFAKVSDGNSYFFRNQNDNETQDDGGIQYQTNGLPIVPSDFKRFRINVDFAVNGTFFTKQLLLNFHDTATAGFDYGLELKGSSSSANDAYFSLGDVIYLAQAYPFETELSIPITLTIEAQQPLRFRIFDIQNFEETQSIYLHDTATNTYTDLRANDYELDIAPGLYTDRFEIVFATENTLDINHLDSENLSIKQLNKTQEVSVENPTGLDVQTISLYDVLGKQVVKQTYTTTHTQYTIPTTNLSNGVYVVHISTRTQNALKTQKIIIKH
;
A
#
# COMPACT_ATOMS: atom_id res chain seq x y z
N MET A 1 22.62 -64.92 57.55
CA MET A 1 22.67 -65.30 56.12
C MET A 1 21.38 -64.78 55.47
N LYS A 2 21.50 -63.78 54.59
CA LYS A 2 20.61 -63.42 53.46
C LYS A 2 19.13 -63.10 53.76
N LEU A 3 18.47 -62.09 53.20
CA LEU A 3 18.86 -60.91 52.39
C LEU A 3 17.59 -60.03 52.44
N SER A 4 17.74 -58.74 52.71
CA SER A 4 16.67 -57.74 52.58
C SER A 4 16.42 -57.50 51.09
N LEU A 5 15.17 -57.58 50.63
CA LEU A 5 14.79 -57.21 49.27
C LEU A 5 13.90 -55.96 49.34
N PHE A 6 14.54 -54.80 49.25
CA PHE A 6 13.90 -53.52 48.94
C PHE A 6 13.37 -53.61 47.50
N SER A 7 12.04 -53.53 47.33
CA SER A 7 11.42 -53.35 46.02
C SER A 7 11.43 -51.86 45.71
N PHE A 8 12.38 -51.42 44.88
CA PHE A 8 12.43 -50.05 44.36
C PHE A 8 11.57 -49.99 43.10
N LEU A 9 10.49 -49.21 43.20
CA LEU A 9 9.55 -48.88 42.15
C LEU A 9 10.26 -48.05 41.06
N LEU A 10 10.58 -48.65 39.92
CA LEU A 10 10.97 -47.91 38.71
C LEU A 10 9.70 -47.65 37.89
N LEU A 11 8.98 -46.59 38.25
CA LEU A 11 8.03 -45.95 37.34
C LEU A 11 8.86 -45.20 36.30
N SER A 12 9.16 -45.85 35.18
CA SER A 12 9.68 -45.17 33.99
C SER A 12 8.54 -44.34 33.40
N CYS A 13 8.41 -43.09 33.83
CA CYS A 13 7.65 -42.09 33.10
C CYS A 13 8.41 -41.77 31.82
N SER A 14 8.05 -42.41 30.71
CA SER A 14 8.41 -41.94 29.38
C SER A 14 7.70 -40.61 29.16
N LEU A 15 8.41 -39.50 29.39
CA LEU A 15 8.00 -38.21 28.85
C LEU A 15 8.21 -38.30 27.34
N SER A 16 7.16 -38.67 26.60
CA SER A 16 7.15 -38.51 25.15
C SER A 16 6.91 -37.03 24.87
N PHE A 17 7.96 -36.31 24.50
CA PHE A 17 7.80 -35.01 23.85
C PHE A 17 7.31 -35.29 22.43
N ALA A 18 6.11 -34.81 22.07
CA ALA A 18 5.57 -34.99 20.73
C ALA A 18 6.23 -33.99 19.77
N GLN A 19 7.37 -34.38 19.20
CA GLN A 19 8.00 -33.71 18.04
C GLN A 19 7.56 -34.43 16.76
N LEU A 20 7.46 -33.71 15.64
CA LEU A 20 7.08 -34.34 14.37
C LEU A 20 8.31 -35.02 13.76
N SER A 21 8.29 -36.36 13.72
CA SER A 21 9.35 -37.14 13.09
C SER A 21 8.83 -37.97 11.92
N VAL A 22 9.50 -37.85 10.77
CA VAL A 22 9.29 -38.71 9.60
C VAL A 22 10.57 -39.54 9.40
N GLN A 23 10.40 -40.85 9.22
CA GLN A 23 11.51 -41.82 9.18
C GLN A 23 11.32 -42.83 8.05
N ASN A 24 12.42 -43.45 7.65
CA ASN A 24 12.52 -44.41 6.56
C ASN A 24 12.06 -43.78 5.23
N ASN A 25 11.18 -44.47 4.50
CA ASN A 25 10.52 -44.00 3.30
C ASN A 25 9.08 -43.53 3.57
N ALA A 26 8.73 -43.23 4.82
CA ALA A 26 7.41 -42.71 5.16
C ALA A 26 7.26 -41.25 4.69
N TYR A 27 6.02 -40.82 4.50
CA TYR A 27 5.72 -39.43 4.20
C TYR A 27 4.47 -38.95 4.93
N ILE A 28 4.40 -37.63 5.13
CA ILE A 28 3.20 -36.91 5.52
C ILE A 28 2.69 -36.16 4.30
N PHE A 29 1.40 -36.27 4.00
CA PHE A 29 0.76 -35.56 2.90
C PHE A 29 -0.34 -34.66 3.43
N VAL A 30 -0.20 -33.35 3.23
CA VAL A 30 -1.12 -32.32 3.68
C VAL A 30 -1.72 -31.63 2.46
N LYS A 31 -3.05 -31.47 2.45
CA LYS A 31 -3.79 -30.91 1.32
C LYS A 31 -4.82 -29.92 1.81
N ASN A 32 -4.80 -28.68 1.29
CA ASN A 32 -5.79 -27.64 1.59
C ASN A 32 -6.02 -27.43 3.11
N GLN A 33 -4.97 -27.59 3.91
CA GLN A 33 -4.95 -27.53 5.37
C GLN A 33 -3.56 -27.15 5.84
N TYR A 34 -3.42 -26.73 7.09
CA TYR A 34 -2.10 -26.58 7.71
C TYR A 34 -1.72 -27.79 8.57
N LEU A 35 -0.42 -28.01 8.66
CA LEU A 35 0.22 -28.84 9.68
C LEU A 35 0.88 -27.91 10.70
N TYR A 36 0.54 -28.05 11.98
CA TYR A 36 1.11 -27.25 13.06
C TYR A 36 2.07 -28.08 13.90
N VAL A 37 3.27 -27.56 14.14
CA VAL A 37 4.31 -28.22 14.97
C VAL A 37 4.87 -27.22 15.97
N THR A 38 4.83 -27.54 17.26
CA THR A 38 5.20 -26.57 18.30
C THR A 38 6.69 -26.20 18.30
N ASP A 39 7.58 -27.16 18.04
CA ASP A 39 9.04 -26.95 18.15
C ASP A 39 9.74 -27.29 16.83
N ASP A 40 10.22 -28.52 16.68
CA ASP A 40 10.99 -28.95 15.51
C ASP A 40 10.28 -30.02 14.68
N VAL A 41 10.59 -29.97 13.38
CA VAL A 41 10.32 -31.01 12.40
C VAL A 41 11.61 -31.74 12.10
N ASN A 42 11.61 -33.06 12.30
CA ASN A 42 12.73 -33.94 11.98
C ASN A 42 12.37 -34.89 10.82
N ILE A 43 13.01 -34.70 9.67
CA ILE A 43 12.83 -35.52 8.47
C ILE A 43 14.09 -36.39 8.29
N ASN A 44 14.15 -37.52 9.01
CA ASN A 44 15.42 -38.18 9.35
C ASN A 44 16.18 -38.76 8.15
N ASP A 45 15.46 -39.38 7.21
CA ASP A 45 16.06 -40.19 6.16
C ASP A 45 15.86 -39.56 4.77
N THR A 46 16.76 -39.84 3.83
CA THR A 46 16.75 -39.25 2.48
C THR A 46 15.40 -39.41 1.75
N ASP A 47 14.74 -40.55 2.00
CA ASP A 47 13.45 -40.92 1.40
C ASP A 47 12.24 -40.45 2.23
N SER A 48 12.46 -39.89 3.41
CA SER A 48 11.39 -39.32 4.25
C SER A 48 10.92 -37.97 3.70
N LYS A 49 9.60 -37.78 3.61
CA LYS A 49 9.02 -36.58 2.97
C LYS A 49 7.86 -35.95 3.74
N ILE A 50 7.69 -34.63 3.57
CA ILE A 50 6.45 -33.93 3.87
C ILE A 50 5.98 -33.23 2.59
N TYR A 51 4.76 -33.52 2.14
CA TYR A 51 4.18 -32.92 0.94
C TYR A 51 3.08 -31.93 1.30
N LEU A 52 3.25 -30.68 0.87
CA LEU A 52 2.24 -29.63 0.99
C LEU A 52 1.60 -29.39 -0.39
N ARG A 53 0.29 -29.66 -0.52
CA ARG A 53 -0.47 -29.53 -1.78
C ARG A 53 -1.73 -28.71 -1.60
N ASP A 54 -2.19 -28.12 -2.71
CA ASP A 54 -3.39 -27.27 -2.75
C ASP A 54 -3.39 -26.25 -1.61
N GLU A 55 -2.34 -25.43 -1.56
CA GLU A 55 -2.16 -24.34 -0.58
C GLU A 55 -2.03 -24.80 0.89
N ALA A 56 -1.69 -26.08 1.11
CA ALA A 56 -1.29 -26.55 2.41
C ALA A 56 -0.01 -25.86 2.91
N GLN A 57 0.09 -25.73 4.24
CA GLN A 57 1.13 -24.94 4.89
C GLN A 57 1.69 -25.68 6.11
N LEU A 58 2.95 -25.42 6.46
CA LEU A 58 3.57 -25.84 7.71
C LEU A 58 3.76 -24.62 8.62
N LEU A 59 2.97 -24.55 9.68
CA LEU A 59 3.10 -23.56 10.74
C LEU A 59 3.94 -24.15 11.87
N GLN A 60 4.83 -23.34 12.44
CA GLN A 60 5.66 -23.74 13.57
C GLN A 60 5.60 -22.73 14.70
N GLY A 61 5.59 -23.24 15.94
CA GLY A 61 5.61 -22.44 17.16
C GLY A 61 6.99 -21.84 17.48
N ASP A 62 7.14 -21.25 18.65
CA ASP A 62 8.31 -20.52 19.13
C ASP A 62 9.46 -21.40 19.66
N GLY A 63 9.40 -22.72 19.41
CA GLY A 63 10.43 -23.65 19.85
C GLY A 63 11.82 -23.33 19.27
N LEU A 64 12.85 -23.56 20.09
CA LEU A 64 14.23 -23.21 19.80
C LEU A 64 15.04 -24.38 19.24
N THR A 65 14.42 -25.56 19.09
CA THR A 65 15.09 -26.78 18.67
C THR A 65 15.32 -26.83 17.17
N GLY A 66 14.70 -26.00 16.32
CA GLY A 66 15.07 -25.95 14.90
C GLY A 66 14.87 -27.25 14.08
N ASN A 67 14.62 -27.13 12.78
CA ASN A 67 14.38 -28.32 11.97
C ASN A 67 15.66 -29.10 11.68
N SER A 68 15.55 -30.41 11.47
CA SER A 68 16.68 -31.31 11.24
C SER A 68 16.35 -32.46 10.28
N GLY A 69 17.40 -33.17 9.85
CA GLY A 69 17.31 -34.38 9.04
C GLY A 69 17.65 -34.18 7.56
N VAL A 70 17.95 -35.30 6.88
CA VAL A 70 18.37 -35.32 5.46
C VAL A 70 17.23 -35.53 4.46
N GLY A 71 16.00 -35.74 4.94
CA GLY A 71 14.80 -35.78 4.12
C GLY A 71 14.31 -34.39 3.70
N GLN A 72 13.14 -34.31 3.07
CA GLN A 72 12.69 -33.07 2.42
C GLN A 72 11.22 -32.76 2.66
N LEU A 73 10.91 -31.50 2.95
CA LEU A 73 9.61 -30.91 2.69
C LEU A 73 9.54 -30.50 1.21
N SER A 74 8.40 -30.77 0.58
CA SER A 74 8.07 -30.41 -0.80
C SER A 74 6.82 -29.53 -0.79
N VAL A 75 6.94 -28.33 -1.36
CA VAL A 75 5.83 -27.37 -1.48
C VAL A 75 5.73 -26.83 -2.89
N TYR A 76 4.53 -26.89 -3.46
CA TYR A 76 4.26 -26.30 -4.76
C TYR A 76 4.05 -24.80 -4.66
N GLN A 77 4.72 -24.04 -5.50
CA GLN A 77 4.50 -22.63 -5.72
C GLN A 77 4.35 -22.34 -7.22
N THR A 78 3.72 -21.22 -7.54
CA THR A 78 3.38 -20.87 -8.93
C THR A 78 3.91 -19.50 -9.26
N GLY A 79 4.81 -19.42 -10.24
CA GLY A 79 5.34 -18.17 -10.79
C GLY A 79 4.70 -17.80 -12.13
N THR A 80 5.10 -16.65 -12.63
CA THR A 80 4.76 -16.15 -13.97
C THR A 80 5.40 -17.02 -15.05
N ALA A 81 4.61 -17.46 -16.03
CA ALA A 81 5.09 -18.15 -17.24
C ALA A 81 5.21 -17.17 -18.43
N ASN A 82 6.11 -16.21 -18.26
CA ASN A 82 6.51 -15.27 -19.31
C ASN A 82 8.02 -15.14 -19.22
N GLN A 83 8.72 -15.47 -20.30
CA GLN A 83 10.17 -15.43 -20.32
C GLN A 83 10.69 -14.01 -20.16
N TRP A 84 9.97 -12.94 -20.50
CA TRP A 84 10.42 -11.56 -20.27
C TRP A 84 10.09 -11.00 -18.89
N SER A 85 9.51 -11.83 -18.03
CA SER A 85 9.08 -11.48 -16.69
C SER A 85 9.96 -12.12 -15.62
N TYR A 86 10.36 -11.34 -14.61
CA TYR A 86 10.96 -11.86 -13.39
C TYR A 86 9.90 -12.25 -12.37
N ASN A 87 10.23 -13.29 -11.62
CA ASN A 87 9.61 -13.61 -10.34
C ASN A 87 10.61 -13.28 -9.24
N TYR A 88 10.15 -12.63 -8.18
CA TYR A 88 10.94 -12.39 -6.98
C TYR A 88 10.56 -13.45 -5.96
N TRP A 89 11.49 -14.33 -5.65
CA TRP A 89 11.30 -15.48 -4.77
C TRP A 89 12.08 -15.32 -3.48
N CYS A 90 11.64 -15.99 -2.42
CA CYS A 90 12.43 -16.33 -1.26
C CYS A 90 12.23 -17.84 -1.01
N SER A 91 13.28 -18.58 -0.68
CA SER A 91 13.13 -20.03 -0.54
C SER A 91 12.48 -20.39 0.79
N PRO A 92 11.38 -21.18 0.81
CA PRO A 92 10.76 -21.67 2.03
C PRO A 92 11.56 -22.81 2.70
N VAL A 93 12.58 -23.31 2.00
CA VAL A 93 13.41 -24.45 2.38
C VAL A 93 14.89 -24.11 2.21
N GLY A 94 15.72 -24.70 3.05
CA GLY A 94 17.17 -24.71 2.93
C GLY A 94 17.70 -26.07 2.46
N ASN A 95 19.02 -26.15 2.30
CA ASN A 95 19.71 -27.42 2.06
C ASN A 95 19.31 -28.48 3.11
N ASN A 96 18.95 -29.69 2.66
CA ASN A 96 18.63 -30.80 3.54
C ASN A 96 19.88 -31.62 3.86
N SER A 97 20.53 -31.29 4.97
CA SER A 97 21.64 -32.07 5.53
C SER A 97 21.36 -32.47 6.98
N ALA A 98 22.22 -33.32 7.54
CA ALA A 98 22.15 -33.67 8.96
C ALA A 98 22.45 -32.49 9.90
N ALA A 99 22.86 -31.33 9.36
CA ALA A 99 23.03 -30.12 10.16
C ALA A 99 21.69 -29.65 10.73
N PHE A 100 21.78 -29.01 11.88
CA PHE A 100 20.65 -28.51 12.63
C PHE A 100 20.29 -27.08 12.20
N GLY A 101 19.00 -26.76 12.16
CA GLY A 101 18.51 -25.41 11.86
C GLY A 101 18.55 -25.07 10.37
N ASN A 102 18.38 -23.77 10.06
CA ASN A 102 18.29 -23.28 8.69
C ASN A 102 19.66 -23.35 8.00
N GLU A 103 19.65 -23.74 6.73
CA GLU A 103 20.82 -23.73 5.87
C GLU A 103 20.55 -22.87 4.64
N PRO A 104 21.59 -22.30 3.99
CA PRO A 104 21.41 -21.60 2.74
C PRO A 104 20.68 -22.47 1.71
N ALA A 105 19.73 -21.86 1.01
CA ALA A 105 19.09 -22.45 -0.14
C ALA A 105 20.00 -22.37 -1.36
N ARG A 106 19.64 -23.13 -2.40
CA ARG A 106 20.19 -23.05 -3.75
C ARG A 106 19.03 -23.18 -4.73
N VAL A 107 19.15 -22.58 -5.91
CA VAL A 107 18.07 -22.62 -6.91
C VAL A 107 17.83 -24.04 -7.42
N ASN A 108 18.84 -24.93 -7.36
CA ASN A 108 18.68 -26.35 -7.68
C ASN A 108 17.87 -27.17 -6.65
N LEU A 109 17.35 -26.54 -5.59
CA LEU A 109 16.30 -27.11 -4.73
C LEU A 109 14.89 -26.93 -5.31
N ILE A 110 14.79 -26.32 -6.50
CA ILE A 110 13.55 -26.20 -7.24
C ILE A 110 13.48 -27.34 -8.25
N ASP A 111 12.43 -28.14 -8.14
CA ASP A 111 12.15 -29.25 -9.04
C ASP A 111 11.00 -28.94 -10.01
N ALA A 112 10.93 -29.75 -11.07
CA ALA A 112 9.83 -29.85 -11.99
C ALA A 112 8.75 -30.80 -11.45
N ALA A 113 7.60 -30.28 -11.03
CA ALA A 113 6.42 -31.09 -10.73
C ALA A 113 5.93 -31.78 -12.01
N THR A 114 6.13 -33.10 -12.13
CA THR A 114 5.88 -33.82 -13.40
C THR A 114 4.42 -34.20 -13.58
N GLY A 115 3.67 -34.38 -12.49
CA GLY A 115 2.27 -34.81 -12.52
C GLY A 115 2.07 -36.22 -13.10
N ILE A 116 3.14 -37.01 -13.25
CA ILE A 116 3.10 -38.33 -13.86
C ILE A 116 2.61 -39.35 -12.83
N PRO A 117 1.47 -40.03 -13.07
CA PRO A 117 1.00 -41.09 -12.18
C PRO A 117 2.00 -42.24 -12.10
N THR A 118 2.22 -42.76 -10.89
CA THR A 118 3.00 -43.98 -10.65
C THR A 118 2.17 -44.98 -9.86
N ALA A 119 2.67 -46.21 -9.71
CA ALA A 119 2.00 -47.24 -8.90
C ALA A 119 1.78 -46.79 -7.44
N ASN A 120 2.68 -45.95 -6.90
CA ASN A 120 2.63 -45.45 -5.53
C ASN A 120 2.07 -44.02 -5.42
N ASP A 121 1.83 -43.36 -6.55
CA ASP A 121 1.23 -42.03 -6.64
C ASP A 121 0.25 -41.99 -7.84
N PRO A 122 -0.95 -42.58 -7.71
CA PRO A 122 -1.87 -42.73 -8.83
C PRO A 122 -2.41 -41.41 -9.39
N LEU A 123 -2.23 -40.30 -8.67
CA LEU A 123 -2.68 -38.96 -9.07
C LEU A 123 -1.51 -38.06 -9.50
N GLY A 124 -0.27 -38.54 -9.43
CA GLY A 124 0.93 -37.77 -9.76
C GLY A 124 1.21 -36.57 -8.83
N LEU A 125 0.61 -36.54 -7.64
CA LEU A 125 0.66 -35.37 -6.74
C LEU A 125 2.01 -35.20 -6.03
N THR A 126 2.85 -36.23 -6.01
CA THR A 126 4.18 -36.24 -5.38
C THR A 126 5.31 -36.41 -6.41
N SER A 127 4.95 -36.76 -7.65
CA SER A 127 5.88 -36.91 -8.76
C SER A 127 6.60 -35.61 -9.11
N SER A 128 7.93 -35.67 -9.14
CA SER A 128 8.79 -34.53 -9.44
C SER A 128 10.18 -35.01 -9.84
N THR A 129 10.92 -34.18 -10.56
CA THR A 129 12.31 -34.41 -10.95
C THR A 129 13.07 -33.09 -10.88
N ASP A 130 14.36 -33.12 -10.56
CA ASP A 130 15.24 -31.95 -10.54
C ASP A 130 15.03 -31.07 -11.79
N ALA A 131 14.91 -29.75 -11.59
CA ALA A 131 14.90 -28.83 -12.72
C ALA A 131 16.25 -28.85 -13.42
N LEU A 132 16.23 -28.79 -14.76
CA LEU A 132 17.47 -28.64 -15.54
C LEU A 132 17.91 -27.18 -15.55
N PHE A 133 19.20 -26.93 -15.79
CA PHE A 133 19.74 -25.58 -15.94
C PHE A 133 20.33 -25.35 -17.33
N THR A 134 20.27 -24.11 -17.81
CA THR A 134 20.85 -23.70 -19.08
C THR A 134 21.59 -22.37 -18.96
N SER A 135 22.68 -22.23 -19.72
CA SER A 135 23.41 -20.97 -19.90
C SER A 135 22.78 -20.05 -20.95
N SER A 136 21.75 -20.54 -21.66
CA SER A 136 20.97 -19.72 -22.59
C SER A 136 20.19 -18.64 -21.86
N TYR A 137 19.77 -17.60 -22.61
CA TYR A 137 18.92 -16.55 -22.06
C TYR A 137 17.58 -17.09 -21.56
N ASP A 138 16.98 -18.06 -22.25
CA ASP A 138 15.63 -18.52 -21.98
C ASP A 138 15.61 -19.96 -21.48
N GLY A 139 14.75 -20.21 -20.49
CA GLY A 139 14.39 -21.53 -20.02
C GLY A 139 13.23 -22.15 -20.81
N SER A 140 12.71 -23.28 -20.34
CA SER A 140 11.56 -23.99 -20.90
C SER A 140 10.65 -24.44 -19.77
N SER A 141 9.35 -24.49 -20.02
CA SER A 141 8.35 -24.94 -19.05
C SER A 141 8.22 -26.47 -18.99
N SER A 142 8.49 -27.17 -20.10
CA SER A 142 8.35 -28.63 -20.20
C SER A 142 9.25 -29.23 -21.29
N PRO A 143 10.29 -30.01 -20.95
CA PRO A 143 10.80 -30.22 -19.59
C PRO A 143 11.25 -28.88 -18.97
N LEU A 144 11.09 -28.75 -17.65
CA LEU A 144 11.46 -27.53 -16.94
C LEU A 144 12.98 -27.31 -17.03
N THR A 145 13.37 -26.20 -17.65
CA THR A 145 14.75 -25.72 -17.63
C THR A 145 14.77 -24.28 -17.12
N ILE A 146 15.68 -23.97 -16.20
CA ILE A 146 15.87 -22.64 -15.60
C ILE A 146 17.14 -22.03 -16.18
N SER A 147 17.05 -20.79 -16.66
CA SER A 147 18.23 -20.05 -17.12
C SER A 147 19.05 -19.57 -15.93
N GLU A 148 20.34 -19.92 -15.91
CA GLU A 148 21.25 -19.51 -14.83
C GLU A 148 21.53 -18.01 -14.84
N ARG A 149 21.36 -17.35 -15.99
CA ARG A 149 21.72 -15.95 -16.22
C ARG A 149 20.89 -14.95 -15.41
N TRP A 150 19.71 -15.35 -14.94
CA TRP A 150 18.72 -14.46 -14.34
C TRP A 150 18.47 -14.79 -12.87
N LEU A 151 19.49 -15.32 -12.20
CA LEU A 151 19.48 -15.70 -10.80
C LEU A 151 20.35 -14.73 -10.02
N TRP A 152 19.72 -13.74 -9.38
CA TRP A 152 20.40 -12.64 -8.68
C TRP A 152 19.75 -12.36 -7.33
N THR A 153 20.53 -11.97 -6.32
CA THR A 153 20.04 -11.41 -5.06
C THR A 153 20.49 -9.96 -4.93
N PHE A 154 19.89 -9.19 -4.02
CA PHE A 154 20.21 -7.78 -3.85
C PHE A 154 20.24 -7.43 -2.37
N GLN A 155 21.31 -6.78 -1.91
CA GLN A 155 21.51 -6.51 -0.50
C GLN A 155 22.16 -5.15 -0.29
N THR A 156 21.59 -4.37 0.62
CA THR A 156 22.14 -3.13 1.16
C THR A 156 22.76 -2.21 0.08
N SER A 157 22.01 -1.93 -0.98
CA SER A 157 22.42 -0.98 -2.02
C SER A 157 21.22 -0.23 -2.61
N THR A 158 21.46 0.82 -3.39
CA THR A 158 20.47 1.47 -4.27
C THR A 158 20.90 1.45 -5.72
N ASN A 159 22.12 0.96 -6.01
CA ASN A 159 22.70 0.96 -7.34
C ASN A 159 22.30 -0.31 -8.10
N TYR A 160 21.77 -0.14 -9.31
CA TYR A 160 21.41 -1.24 -10.19
C TYR A 160 22.59 -2.18 -10.48
N ALA A 161 23.83 -1.68 -10.54
CA ALA A 161 24.99 -2.54 -10.84
C ALA A 161 25.37 -3.50 -9.69
N ASP A 162 24.78 -3.35 -8.50
CA ASP A 162 25.16 -4.08 -7.30
C ASP A 162 24.35 -5.38 -7.08
N TRP A 163 23.54 -5.80 -8.05
CA TRP A 163 22.95 -7.14 -8.04
C TRP A 163 24.04 -8.22 -7.93
N ILE A 164 23.83 -9.16 -7.03
CA ILE A 164 24.79 -10.22 -6.71
C ILE A 164 24.36 -11.48 -7.45
N TYR A 165 25.19 -11.92 -8.40
CA TYR A 165 24.95 -13.16 -9.14
C TYR A 165 25.01 -14.36 -8.20
N VAL A 166 23.97 -15.21 -8.23
CA VAL A 166 23.97 -16.47 -7.46
C VAL A 166 24.09 -17.70 -8.36
N GLY A 167 23.50 -17.68 -9.55
CA GLY A 167 23.48 -18.85 -10.44
C GLY A 167 22.78 -20.08 -9.83
N SER A 168 22.94 -21.25 -10.46
CA SER A 168 22.23 -22.48 -10.07
C SER A 168 22.70 -23.10 -8.75
N SER A 169 23.98 -22.96 -8.43
CA SER A 169 24.61 -23.57 -7.23
C SER A 169 24.97 -22.57 -6.13
N GLY A 170 24.79 -21.27 -6.36
CA GLY A 170 25.10 -20.24 -5.37
C GLY A 170 24.23 -20.37 -4.12
N ALA A 171 24.86 -20.15 -2.96
CA ALA A 171 24.17 -20.17 -1.68
C ALA A 171 23.39 -18.87 -1.48
N ILE A 172 22.10 -19.00 -1.17
CA ILE A 172 21.21 -17.89 -0.81
C ILE A 172 20.87 -18.07 0.67
N LEU A 173 21.26 -17.11 1.51
CA LEU A 173 20.98 -17.21 2.95
C LEU A 173 19.47 -17.19 3.20
N PRO A 174 18.96 -17.88 4.25
CA PRO A 174 17.55 -17.83 4.62
C PRO A 174 17.06 -16.38 4.76
N GLY A 175 15.83 -16.12 4.30
CA GLY A 175 15.22 -14.78 4.33
C GLY A 175 15.57 -13.88 3.15
N LEU A 176 16.73 -14.08 2.53
CA LEU A 176 17.07 -13.34 1.32
C LEU A 176 16.21 -13.79 0.13
N GLY A 177 15.79 -12.82 -0.66
CA GLY A 177 15.12 -13.09 -1.91
C GLY A 177 16.09 -13.16 -3.09
N PHE A 178 15.60 -13.68 -4.20
CA PHE A 178 16.30 -13.77 -5.47
C PHE A 178 15.35 -13.60 -6.65
N THR A 179 15.88 -13.11 -7.77
CA THR A 179 15.16 -13.06 -9.03
C THR A 179 15.27 -14.40 -9.75
N MET A 180 14.19 -14.77 -10.43
CA MET A 180 14.18 -15.88 -11.37
C MET A 180 13.26 -15.56 -12.53
N LYS A 181 13.81 -15.64 -13.74
CA LYS A 181 13.06 -15.47 -14.98
C LYS A 181 11.94 -16.50 -15.10
N GLY A 182 10.78 -16.08 -15.60
CA GLY A 182 9.68 -16.97 -15.97
C GLY A 182 10.03 -17.83 -17.18
N ASN A 183 9.13 -18.77 -17.49
CA ASN A 183 9.31 -19.69 -18.63
C ASN A 183 8.18 -19.54 -19.65
N GLY A 184 8.47 -19.82 -20.92
CA GLY A 184 7.47 -19.78 -22.00
C GLY A 184 7.31 -18.39 -22.63
N THR A 185 6.68 -18.34 -23.79
CA THR A 185 6.59 -17.14 -24.64
C THR A 185 5.23 -16.43 -24.56
N ASN A 186 4.33 -16.87 -23.68
CA ASN A 186 3.04 -16.23 -23.55
C ASN A 186 3.19 -14.97 -22.70
N ASP A 187 2.49 -13.89 -23.08
CA ASP A 187 2.47 -12.64 -22.32
C ASP A 187 1.92 -12.86 -20.89
N THR A 188 1.01 -13.83 -20.74
CA THR A 188 0.42 -14.27 -19.47
C THR A 188 0.46 -15.80 -19.32
N GLY A 189 0.62 -16.28 -18.09
CA GLY A 189 0.63 -17.71 -17.78
C GLY A 189 1.22 -18.04 -16.41
N SER A 190 1.14 -19.31 -16.03
CA SER A 190 1.61 -19.80 -14.73
C SER A 190 2.53 -21.02 -14.87
N GLN A 191 3.70 -20.98 -14.24
CA GLN A 191 4.60 -22.13 -14.14
C GLN A 191 4.60 -22.63 -12.69
N ARG A 192 4.35 -23.92 -12.51
CA ARG A 192 4.45 -24.57 -11.21
C ARG A 192 5.89 -25.03 -10.94
N TYR A 193 6.35 -24.75 -9.74
CA TYR A 193 7.66 -25.14 -9.20
C TYR A 193 7.45 -25.95 -7.92
N ASP A 194 8.33 -26.92 -7.65
CA ASP A 194 8.32 -27.69 -6.40
C ASP A 194 9.58 -27.39 -5.60
N PHE A 195 9.46 -26.60 -4.54
CA PHE A 195 10.58 -26.30 -3.64
C PHE A 195 10.80 -27.48 -2.70
N ARG A 196 11.99 -28.09 -2.75
CA ARG A 196 12.34 -29.29 -1.99
C ARG A 196 13.58 -29.11 -1.14
N GLY A 197 13.42 -29.24 0.17
CA GLY A 197 14.55 -29.10 1.10
C GLY A 197 14.11 -29.23 2.54
N LYS A 198 15.01 -28.89 3.47
CA LYS A 198 14.67 -28.84 4.89
C LYS A 198 13.86 -27.56 5.15
N PRO A 199 12.67 -27.63 5.77
CA PRO A 199 11.84 -26.44 5.97
C PRO A 199 12.54 -25.44 6.90
N ASN A 200 12.51 -24.17 6.52
CA ASN A 200 13.05 -23.11 7.37
C ASN A 200 12.16 -22.89 8.61
N ASN A 201 12.80 -22.59 9.75
CA ASN A 201 12.15 -22.40 11.05
C ASN A 201 12.83 -21.35 11.92
N GLY A 202 12.12 -20.85 12.94
CA GLY A 202 12.65 -19.95 13.95
C GLY A 202 12.98 -18.57 13.39
N THR A 203 13.68 -17.76 14.17
CA THR A 203 14.07 -16.41 13.78
C THR A 203 15.14 -16.42 12.67
N ILE A 204 14.86 -15.72 11.58
CA ILE A 204 15.76 -15.47 10.45
C ILE A 204 16.05 -13.98 10.41
N THR A 205 17.32 -13.62 10.15
CA THR A 205 17.75 -12.23 10.15
C THR A 205 18.50 -11.88 8.87
N ASN A 206 18.25 -10.70 8.32
CA ASN A 206 18.97 -10.17 7.17
C ASN A 206 19.46 -8.74 7.45
N ASN A 207 20.60 -8.38 6.85
CA ASN A 207 21.19 -7.06 7.03
C ASN A 207 20.36 -6.00 6.31
N VAL A 208 20.17 -4.85 6.96
CA VAL A 208 19.60 -3.64 6.39
C VAL A 208 20.48 -2.44 6.76
N VAL A 209 20.48 -1.44 5.90
CA VAL A 209 21.27 -0.21 6.09
C VAL A 209 20.38 0.98 5.74
N ASN A 210 20.49 2.05 6.53
CA ASN A 210 19.68 3.25 6.38
C ASN A 210 19.74 3.79 4.94
N GLY A 211 18.58 3.93 4.29
CA GLY A 211 18.44 4.43 2.92
C GLY A 211 18.87 3.45 1.83
N LEU A 212 19.23 2.20 2.16
CA LEU A 212 19.61 1.18 1.19
C LEU A 212 18.60 0.04 1.15
N ASN A 213 18.44 -0.52 -0.05
CA ASN A 213 17.47 -1.57 -0.33
C ASN A 213 18.05 -2.98 -0.19
N THR A 214 17.25 -3.91 0.30
CA THR A 214 17.58 -5.34 0.40
C THR A 214 16.39 -6.18 -0.08
N LEU A 215 16.67 -7.14 -0.96
CA LEU A 215 15.67 -8.09 -1.44
C LEU A 215 15.54 -9.23 -0.43
N ILE A 216 14.38 -9.28 0.23
CA ILE A 216 14.01 -10.35 1.17
C ILE A 216 12.73 -11.03 0.68
N GLY A 217 12.15 -11.90 1.49
CA GLY A 217 10.80 -12.39 1.24
C GLY A 217 10.28 -13.24 2.39
N ASN A 218 9.24 -14.02 2.11
CA ASN A 218 8.73 -15.01 3.03
C ASN A 218 9.59 -16.30 2.98
N PRO A 219 10.41 -16.60 4.00
CA PRO A 219 11.29 -17.75 4.00
C PRO A 219 10.64 -19.01 4.56
N TYR A 220 9.35 -18.98 4.90
CA TYR A 220 8.68 -20.08 5.60
C TYR A 220 7.74 -20.86 4.68
N PRO A 221 7.53 -22.17 4.95
CA PRO A 221 6.53 -22.98 4.27
C PRO A 221 5.08 -22.67 4.75
N SER A 222 4.79 -21.43 5.11
CA SER A 222 3.46 -20.89 5.44
C SER A 222 3.37 -19.43 5.00
N ALA A 223 2.17 -18.85 4.96
CA ALA A 223 2.03 -17.41 4.75
C ALA A 223 2.66 -16.62 5.92
N LEU A 224 3.04 -15.37 5.65
CA LEU A 224 3.51 -14.39 6.63
C LEU A 224 2.46 -13.28 6.75
N ASP A 225 2.15 -12.83 7.97
CA ASP A 225 1.32 -11.65 8.17
C ASP A 225 2.18 -10.38 8.04
N ALA A 226 1.89 -9.56 7.03
CA ALA A 226 2.63 -8.32 6.80
C ALA A 226 2.50 -7.35 7.98
N ALA A 227 1.35 -7.30 8.68
CA ALA A 227 1.19 -6.44 9.85
C ALA A 227 2.10 -6.91 11.00
N ALA A 228 2.16 -8.22 11.25
CA ALA A 228 3.04 -8.79 12.27
C ALA A 228 4.52 -8.55 11.94
N PHE A 229 4.91 -8.67 10.67
CA PHE A 229 6.26 -8.41 10.21
C PHE A 229 6.65 -6.93 10.32
N ILE A 230 5.83 -6.03 9.77
CA ILE A 230 6.08 -4.58 9.75
C ILE A 230 6.11 -4.01 11.17
N HIS A 231 5.18 -4.44 12.04
CA HIS A 231 5.05 -3.92 13.40
C HIS A 231 5.80 -4.70 14.49
N ASP A 232 6.64 -5.66 14.11
CA ASP A 232 7.59 -6.24 15.06
C ASP A 232 8.50 -5.13 15.61
N SER A 233 8.65 -5.05 16.93
CA SER A 233 9.43 -3.99 17.57
C SER A 233 10.89 -3.93 17.09
N ASP A 234 11.47 -5.08 16.71
CA ASP A 234 12.82 -5.13 16.17
C ASP A 234 12.87 -4.59 14.74
N ASN A 235 11.79 -4.78 13.96
CA ASN A 235 11.71 -4.33 12.57
C ASN A 235 11.37 -2.85 12.46
N GLN A 236 10.48 -2.32 13.30
CA GLN A 236 10.16 -0.89 13.35
C GLN A 236 11.41 -0.02 13.56
N ALA A 237 12.40 -0.51 14.30
CA ALA A 237 13.66 0.17 14.53
C ALA A 237 14.65 0.06 13.35
N ALA A 238 14.45 -0.90 12.45
CA ALA A 238 15.43 -1.28 11.43
C ALA A 238 15.01 -0.94 9.99
N ILE A 239 13.71 -0.88 9.69
CA ILE A 239 13.17 -0.70 8.33
C ILE A 239 12.10 0.40 8.28
N THR A 240 11.88 0.96 7.10
CA THR A 240 10.94 2.08 6.87
C THR A 240 9.46 1.69 7.00
N GLY A 241 9.14 0.39 7.06
CA GLY A 241 7.75 -0.11 7.13
C GLY A 241 7.03 -0.17 5.79
N THR A 242 7.73 0.14 4.69
CA THR A 242 7.20 -0.01 3.32
C THR A 242 7.78 -1.26 2.66
N LEU A 243 6.90 -2.10 2.13
CA LEU A 243 7.25 -3.26 1.32
C LEU A 243 7.08 -2.90 -0.15
N LEU A 244 8.08 -3.21 -0.97
CA LEU A 244 8.13 -2.86 -2.39
C LEU A 244 8.08 -4.14 -3.23
N TYR A 245 6.97 -4.36 -3.93
CA TYR A 245 6.75 -5.52 -4.78
C TYR A 245 7.06 -5.18 -6.24
N TRP A 246 7.94 -5.97 -6.87
CA TRP A 246 8.34 -5.73 -8.25
C TRP A 246 7.20 -6.00 -9.23
N GLU A 247 6.92 -5.03 -10.07
CA GLU A 247 5.98 -5.10 -11.18
C GLU A 247 6.68 -4.83 -12.52
N GLN A 248 6.16 -5.44 -13.57
CA GLN A 248 6.72 -5.29 -14.92
C GLN A 248 5.63 -5.45 -15.98
N ASP A 249 5.82 -4.81 -17.12
CA ASP A 249 4.93 -4.93 -18.26
C ASP A 249 5.17 -6.28 -18.96
N GLY A 250 4.21 -7.19 -18.81
CA GLY A 250 4.29 -8.53 -19.41
C GLY A 250 4.27 -8.53 -20.94
N SER A 251 3.82 -7.45 -21.58
CA SER A 251 3.77 -7.34 -23.04
C SER A 251 5.12 -6.95 -23.67
N VAL A 252 6.09 -6.55 -22.83
CA VAL A 252 7.41 -6.13 -23.29
C VAL A 252 8.32 -7.33 -23.44
N ASN A 253 8.56 -7.72 -24.68
CA ASN A 253 9.35 -8.90 -25.02
C ASN A 253 10.87 -8.63 -25.06
N SER A 254 11.41 -7.99 -24.02
CA SER A 254 12.84 -7.65 -23.94
C SER A 254 13.39 -7.63 -22.51
N HIS A 255 14.69 -7.88 -22.37
CA HIS A 255 15.48 -7.61 -21.15
C HIS A 255 16.57 -6.57 -21.41
N ILE A 256 16.55 -5.91 -22.58
CA ILE A 256 17.41 -4.75 -22.82
C ILE A 256 16.89 -3.65 -21.91
N LEU A 257 17.78 -3.09 -21.09
CA LEU A 257 17.41 -2.17 -20.01
C LEU A 257 16.57 -0.97 -20.51
N GLN A 258 16.85 -0.50 -21.73
CA GLN A 258 16.14 0.61 -22.38
C GLN A 258 14.74 0.28 -22.91
N GLU A 259 14.47 -1.02 -23.14
CA GLU A 259 13.19 -1.50 -23.63
C GLU A 259 12.31 -2.00 -22.48
N TYR A 260 12.94 -2.57 -21.45
CA TYR A 260 12.30 -3.19 -20.31
C TYR A 260 11.56 -2.16 -19.45
N ARG A 261 10.33 -2.51 -19.04
CA ARG A 261 9.43 -1.62 -18.31
C ARG A 261 9.00 -2.25 -17.00
N GLY A 262 9.22 -1.54 -15.90
CA GLY A 262 8.79 -2.02 -14.59
C GLY A 262 8.96 -0.98 -13.49
N GLY A 263 8.49 -1.32 -12.31
CA GLY A 263 8.45 -0.45 -11.15
C GLY A 263 8.07 -1.21 -9.89
N TYR A 264 7.98 -0.51 -8.77
CA TYR A 264 7.59 -1.13 -7.51
C TYR A 264 6.21 -0.66 -7.06
N TYR A 265 5.34 -1.61 -6.79
CA TYR A 265 4.14 -1.38 -5.99
C TYR A 265 4.55 -1.20 -4.54
N ALA A 266 4.14 -0.10 -3.94
CA ALA A 266 4.46 0.21 -2.56
C ALA A 266 3.29 -0.16 -1.65
N PHE A 267 3.59 -0.83 -0.53
CA PHE A 267 2.62 -1.36 0.41
C PHE A 267 3.06 -1.10 1.85
N THR A 268 2.14 -0.63 2.68
CA THR A 268 2.23 -0.71 4.15
C THR A 268 0.86 -1.02 4.73
N ILE A 269 0.81 -1.33 6.02
CA ILE A 269 -0.41 -1.65 6.74
C ILE A 269 -0.29 -1.14 8.16
N ASP A 270 -1.41 -0.76 8.77
CA ASP A 270 -1.44 -0.29 10.15
C ASP A 270 -1.24 -1.43 11.16
N ALA A 271 -1.00 -1.06 12.42
CA ALA A 271 -0.69 -2.01 13.49
C ALA A 271 -1.85 -2.98 13.81
N THR A 272 -3.09 -2.61 13.52
CA THR A 272 -4.24 -3.50 13.69
C THR A 272 -4.40 -4.48 12.53
N GLY A 273 -3.72 -4.23 11.41
CA GLY A 273 -3.79 -5.03 10.21
C GLY A 273 -5.12 -4.86 9.45
N THR A 274 -5.77 -3.71 9.58
CA THR A 274 -7.10 -3.42 8.98
C THR A 274 -7.04 -2.36 7.89
N VAL A 275 -6.02 -1.50 7.89
CA VAL A 275 -5.85 -0.39 6.94
C VAL A 275 -4.58 -0.62 6.14
N ILE A 276 -4.73 -1.08 4.90
CA ILE A 276 -3.64 -1.12 3.92
C ILE A 276 -3.51 0.27 3.29
N THR A 277 -2.31 0.83 3.27
CA THR A 277 -1.96 2.00 2.46
C THR A 277 -1.01 1.56 1.36
N ASP A 278 -1.37 1.86 0.12
CA ASP A 278 -0.60 1.41 -1.04
C ASP A 278 -0.60 2.43 -2.18
N SER A 279 0.36 2.25 -3.09
CA SER A 279 0.46 2.98 -4.34
C SER A 279 0.83 2.02 -5.46
N PRO A 280 0.13 2.10 -6.62
CA PRO A 280 0.49 1.33 -7.80
C PRO A 280 1.93 1.61 -8.25
N ALA A 281 2.53 0.66 -8.96
CA ALA A 281 3.85 0.83 -9.54
C ALA A 281 3.86 1.94 -10.60
N GLU A 282 4.84 2.84 -10.50
CA GLU A 282 5.22 3.71 -11.62
C GLU A 282 6.12 2.92 -12.56
N PHE A 283 5.69 2.72 -13.80
CA PHE A 283 6.47 1.97 -14.79
C PHE A 283 7.54 2.87 -15.40
N MET A 284 8.80 2.48 -15.23
CA MET A 284 9.97 3.22 -15.72
C MET A 284 10.73 2.40 -16.76
N THR A 285 11.49 3.10 -17.60
CA THR A 285 12.57 2.56 -18.45
C THR A 285 13.81 3.45 -18.34
N TYR A 286 14.87 3.14 -19.11
CA TYR A 286 16.14 3.88 -19.13
C TYR A 286 16.46 4.43 -20.53
N ASP A 287 17.12 5.58 -20.59
CA ASP A 287 17.65 6.14 -21.84
C ASP A 287 19.10 5.67 -22.14
N GLU A 288 19.72 6.22 -23.18
CA GLU A 288 21.11 5.91 -23.56
C GLU A 288 22.17 6.46 -22.59
N GLN A 289 21.76 7.27 -21.61
CA GLN A 289 22.60 7.86 -20.58
C GLN A 289 22.28 7.29 -19.18
N ASP A 290 21.53 6.18 -19.13
CA ASP A 290 21.05 5.51 -17.91
C ASP A 290 20.13 6.37 -17.03
N ASN A 291 19.52 7.44 -17.56
CA ASN A 291 18.49 8.18 -16.84
C ASN A 291 17.16 7.43 -16.90
N THR A 292 16.42 7.44 -15.79
CA THR A 292 15.10 6.82 -15.73
C THR A 292 14.02 7.71 -16.34
N TYR A 293 13.09 7.11 -17.08
CA TYR A 293 11.99 7.79 -17.73
C TYR A 293 10.64 7.09 -17.48
N PRO A 294 9.60 7.81 -17.05
CA PRO A 294 8.29 7.21 -16.74
C PRO A 294 7.46 6.91 -17.98
N LEU A 295 6.64 5.87 -17.88
CA LEU A 295 5.82 5.34 -18.98
C LEU A 295 4.36 5.19 -18.56
N SER A 296 3.50 5.07 -19.57
CA SER A 296 2.10 4.74 -19.36
C SER A 296 1.94 3.42 -18.65
N THR A 297 0.94 3.34 -17.76
CA THR A 297 0.53 2.09 -17.15
C THR A 297 0.18 1.05 -18.23
N PRO A 298 0.63 -0.21 -18.11
CA PRO A 298 0.31 -1.26 -19.06
C PRO A 298 -1.20 -1.53 -19.19
N GLN A 299 -1.58 -2.05 -20.36
CA GLN A 299 -2.99 -2.31 -20.70
C GLN A 299 -3.64 -3.41 -19.84
N ASP A 300 -2.84 -4.36 -19.34
CA ASP A 300 -3.30 -5.49 -18.52
C ASP A 300 -3.57 -5.12 -17.05
N GLY A 301 -3.49 -3.83 -16.71
CA GLY A 301 -3.77 -3.30 -15.37
C GLY A 301 -2.53 -3.27 -14.46
N VAL A 302 -2.78 -3.04 -13.18
CA VAL A 302 -1.75 -2.96 -12.13
C VAL A 302 -2.06 -4.01 -11.07
N LYS A 303 -1.05 -4.77 -10.64
CA LYS A 303 -1.15 -5.74 -9.56
C LYS A 303 -1.30 -5.03 -8.21
N SER A 304 -1.87 -5.74 -7.25
CA SER A 304 -1.96 -5.28 -5.86
C SER A 304 -1.49 -6.35 -4.88
N ALA A 305 -0.84 -5.91 -3.80
CA ALA A 305 -0.47 -6.79 -2.70
C ALA A 305 -1.64 -6.94 -1.71
N ARG A 306 -1.58 -7.98 -0.89
CA ARG A 306 -2.56 -8.31 0.15
C ARG A 306 -1.85 -8.43 1.51
N ARG A 307 -2.62 -8.48 2.60
CA ARG A 307 -2.07 -8.54 3.98
C ARG A 307 -1.14 -9.73 4.19
N TYR A 308 -1.51 -10.91 3.69
CA TYR A 308 -0.71 -12.11 3.89
C TYR A 308 0.23 -12.36 2.71
N ILE A 309 1.53 -12.42 3.01
CA ILE A 309 2.59 -12.66 2.04
C ILE A 309 2.69 -14.18 1.81
N PRO A 310 2.38 -14.69 0.60
CA PRO A 310 2.39 -16.13 0.35
C PRO A 310 3.77 -16.76 0.48
N ILE A 311 3.78 -18.10 0.56
CA ILE A 311 5.00 -18.90 0.63
C ILE A 311 5.96 -18.52 -0.49
N GLY A 312 7.16 -18.07 -0.10
CA GLY A 312 8.24 -17.76 -1.02
C GLY A 312 8.08 -16.51 -1.86
N GLN A 313 7.09 -15.64 -1.61
CA GLN A 313 7.04 -14.33 -2.26
C GLN A 313 8.21 -13.44 -1.80
N GLY A 314 8.97 -12.90 -2.74
CA GLY A 314 10.03 -11.92 -2.50
C GLY A 314 9.54 -10.48 -2.65
N PHE A 315 10.16 -9.55 -1.92
CA PHE A 315 9.90 -8.11 -1.97
C PHE A 315 11.12 -7.33 -1.48
N MET A 316 11.25 -6.09 -1.94
CA MET A 316 12.32 -5.18 -1.52
C MET A 316 11.89 -4.42 -0.25
N ILE A 317 12.84 -4.17 0.64
CA ILE A 317 12.67 -3.28 1.80
C ILE A 317 13.80 -2.27 1.85
N GLU A 318 13.53 -1.10 2.43
CA GLU A 318 14.54 -0.09 2.71
C GLU A 318 14.87 -0.10 4.22
N GLY A 319 16.17 -0.08 4.55
CA GLY A 319 16.61 0.09 5.92
C GLY A 319 16.36 1.52 6.42
N ALA A 320 16.02 1.65 7.70
CA ALA A 320 15.89 2.92 8.42
C ALA A 320 17.04 3.16 9.43
N ALA A 321 17.92 2.16 9.62
CA ALA A 321 19.01 2.21 10.58
C ALA A 321 20.24 1.44 10.09
N GLY A 322 21.35 1.59 10.82
CA GLY A 322 22.62 0.92 10.51
C GLY A 322 23.44 1.62 9.43
N THR A 323 24.69 1.20 9.29
CA THR A 323 25.64 1.66 8.27
C THR A 323 26.22 0.46 7.52
N ILE A 324 26.87 0.68 6.38
CA ILE A 324 27.52 -0.43 5.63
C ILE A 324 28.51 -1.21 6.51
N SER A 325 29.25 -0.53 7.40
CA SER A 325 30.23 -1.18 8.30
C SER A 325 29.62 -1.80 9.56
N ALA A 326 28.38 -1.41 9.91
CA ALA A 326 27.63 -1.92 11.05
C ALA A 326 26.13 -1.93 10.69
N PRO A 327 25.68 -2.89 9.88
CA PRO A 327 24.29 -2.94 9.43
C PRO A 327 23.35 -3.23 10.60
N ALA A 328 22.13 -2.73 10.50
CA ALA A 328 21.03 -3.17 11.36
C ALA A 328 20.48 -4.50 10.82
N MET A 329 19.58 -5.12 11.57
CA MET A 329 18.98 -6.41 11.21
C MET A 329 17.46 -6.27 11.10
N VAL A 330 16.90 -6.80 10.02
CA VAL A 330 15.47 -7.12 9.94
C VAL A 330 15.27 -8.58 10.35
N TYR A 331 14.15 -8.86 11.01
CA TYR A 331 13.83 -10.14 11.61
C TYR A 331 12.55 -10.69 10.98
N THR A 332 12.61 -11.94 10.51
CA THR A 332 11.43 -12.74 10.23
C THR A 332 11.35 -13.81 11.31
N LYS A 333 10.21 -13.90 12.01
CA LYS A 333 10.02 -14.80 13.16
C LYS A 333 8.86 -15.76 12.93
N ASN A 334 8.84 -16.88 13.65
CA ASN A 334 7.71 -17.80 13.63
C ASN A 334 6.39 -17.13 14.07
N GLU A 335 6.47 -16.13 14.95
CA GLU A 335 5.33 -15.32 15.39
C GLU A 335 4.70 -14.50 14.25
N HIS A 336 5.42 -14.28 13.14
CA HIS A 336 4.89 -13.62 11.96
C HIS A 336 4.12 -14.58 11.03
N ARG A 337 4.17 -15.89 11.27
CA ARG A 337 3.50 -16.88 10.42
C ARG A 337 1.99 -16.83 10.62
N ALA A 338 1.27 -16.93 9.51
CA ALA A 338 -0.17 -17.08 9.49
C ALA A 338 -0.57 -18.23 8.56
N PHE A 339 -1.77 -18.77 8.76
CA PHE A 339 -2.40 -19.62 7.76
C PHE A 339 -3.36 -18.77 6.94
N ALA A 340 -2.97 -18.49 5.69
CA ALA A 340 -3.80 -17.76 4.74
C ALA A 340 -3.56 -18.34 3.35
N LYS A 341 -4.63 -18.75 2.67
CA LYS A 341 -4.54 -19.26 1.31
C LYS A 341 -4.63 -18.12 0.32
N VAL A 342 -4.03 -18.30 -0.85
CA VAL A 342 -4.19 -17.38 -1.97
C VAL A 342 -5.63 -17.42 -2.49
N SER A 343 -6.27 -18.60 -2.49
CA SER A 343 -7.67 -18.75 -2.87
C SER A 343 -8.68 -18.08 -1.95
N ASP A 344 -8.30 -17.73 -0.71
CA ASP A 344 -9.18 -17.04 0.25
C ASP A 344 -9.17 -15.49 0.05
N GLY A 345 -8.44 -14.97 -0.95
CA GLY A 345 -8.46 -13.55 -1.36
C GLY A 345 -7.59 -12.59 -0.52
N ASN A 346 -7.25 -12.95 0.72
CA ASN A 346 -6.41 -12.14 1.61
C ASN A 346 -4.89 -12.38 1.46
N SER A 347 -4.49 -13.30 0.58
CA SER A 347 -3.09 -13.57 0.21
C SER A 347 -2.96 -13.56 -1.30
N TYR A 348 -1.91 -12.96 -1.84
CA TYR A 348 -1.70 -12.89 -3.29
C TYR A 348 -0.21 -12.97 -3.64
N PHE A 349 0.14 -13.90 -4.52
CA PHE A 349 1.48 -13.92 -5.10
C PHE A 349 1.51 -12.87 -6.21
N PHE A 350 2.43 -11.92 -6.14
CA PHE A 350 2.44 -10.69 -6.93
C PHE A 350 2.82 -10.96 -8.41
N ARG A 351 1.90 -11.57 -9.16
CA ARG A 351 2.02 -11.96 -10.59
C ARG A 351 0.77 -11.55 -11.36
N ASN A 352 0.77 -11.73 -12.69
CA ASN A 352 -0.42 -11.46 -13.51
C ASN A 352 -1.28 -12.73 -13.58
N GLN A 353 -2.48 -12.75 -13.00
CA GLN A 353 -3.52 -13.74 -13.30
C GLN A 353 -4.94 -13.28 -12.92
N ASN A 354 -5.92 -13.69 -13.73
CA ASN A 354 -7.37 -13.48 -13.52
C ASN A 354 -7.92 -14.44 -12.45
N ASP A 355 -7.90 -14.06 -11.17
CA ASP A 355 -8.66 -14.80 -10.15
C ASP A 355 -9.85 -13.97 -9.67
N ASN A 356 -11.04 -14.60 -9.72
CA ASN A 356 -12.27 -14.06 -9.16
C ASN A 356 -12.16 -14.13 -7.64
N GLU A 357 -12.15 -12.98 -6.97
CA GLU A 357 -12.13 -12.90 -5.53
C GLU A 357 -13.45 -13.42 -4.94
N THR A 358 -13.38 -14.42 -4.07
CA THR A 358 -14.45 -14.73 -3.12
C THR A 358 -14.17 -14.01 -1.82
N GLN A 359 -15.11 -13.16 -1.39
CA GLN A 359 -15.08 -12.48 -0.09
C GLN A 359 -15.04 -13.49 1.06
N ASP A 360 -14.10 -13.30 1.99
CA ASP A 360 -14.13 -13.91 3.32
C ASP A 360 -14.66 -12.92 4.36
N ASP A 361 -15.42 -13.45 5.34
CA ASP A 361 -16.30 -12.73 6.29
C ASP A 361 -15.56 -12.25 7.57
N GLY A 362 -14.23 -12.15 7.54
CA GLY A 362 -13.42 -11.77 8.70
C GLY A 362 -12.14 -10.98 8.42
N GLY A 363 -11.88 -10.64 7.15
CA GLY A 363 -10.65 -9.95 6.71
C GLY A 363 -10.90 -8.56 6.11
N ILE A 364 -9.83 -7.93 5.61
CA ILE A 364 -9.90 -6.68 4.86
C ILE A 364 -10.82 -6.89 3.66
N GLN A 365 -11.77 -5.99 3.46
CA GLN A 365 -12.68 -6.04 2.33
C GLN A 365 -12.08 -5.28 1.14
N TYR A 366 -12.40 -5.73 -0.07
CA TYR A 366 -11.89 -5.13 -1.29
C TYR A 366 -13.04 -4.68 -2.19
N GLN A 367 -12.84 -3.55 -2.87
CA GLN A 367 -13.72 -3.09 -3.94
C GLN A 367 -13.56 -3.98 -5.17
N THR A 368 -14.48 -3.90 -6.14
CA THR A 368 -14.41 -4.70 -7.39
C THR A 368 -13.18 -4.40 -8.25
N ASN A 369 -12.54 -3.24 -8.06
CA ASN A 369 -11.28 -2.86 -8.71
C ASN A 369 -10.03 -3.35 -7.93
N GLY A 370 -10.21 -4.12 -6.86
CA GLY A 370 -9.14 -4.68 -6.04
C GLY A 370 -8.56 -3.74 -4.98
N LEU A 371 -9.06 -2.50 -4.83
CA LEU A 371 -8.61 -1.57 -3.78
C LEU A 371 -9.16 -1.96 -2.40
N PRO A 372 -8.36 -1.85 -1.32
CA PRO A 372 -8.83 -2.12 0.03
C PRO A 372 -9.85 -1.08 0.48
N ILE A 373 -10.92 -1.55 1.13
CA ILE A 373 -11.93 -0.74 1.80
C ILE A 373 -11.46 -0.45 3.22
N VAL A 374 -11.37 0.84 3.59
CA VAL A 374 -11.00 1.24 4.95
C VAL A 374 -12.17 1.10 5.92
N PRO A 375 -11.91 0.85 7.23
CA PRO A 375 -12.93 0.86 8.26
C PRO A 375 -13.77 2.15 8.25
N SER A 376 -15.03 2.07 8.72
CA SER A 376 -16.00 3.18 8.61
C SER A 376 -15.60 4.46 9.37
N ASP A 377 -14.72 4.35 10.36
CA ASP A 377 -14.16 5.46 11.13
C ASP A 377 -12.95 6.12 10.45
N PHE A 378 -12.37 5.48 9.44
CA PHE A 378 -11.38 6.11 8.56
C PHE A 378 -12.07 6.84 7.40
N LYS A 379 -11.48 7.93 6.92
CA LYS A 379 -11.77 8.49 5.60
C LYS A 379 -10.56 8.29 4.69
N ARG A 380 -10.78 8.14 3.38
CA ARG A 380 -9.70 8.01 2.40
C ARG A 380 -10.07 8.64 1.08
N PHE A 381 -9.10 9.23 0.40
CA PHE A 381 -9.20 9.43 -1.04
C PHE A 381 -7.84 9.30 -1.72
N ARG A 382 -7.89 9.09 -3.04
CA ARG A 382 -6.72 9.03 -3.92
C ARG A 382 -6.80 10.11 -4.98
N ILE A 383 -5.68 10.78 -5.22
CA ILE A 383 -5.52 11.76 -6.29
C ILE A 383 -4.56 11.20 -7.33
N ASN A 384 -4.95 11.27 -8.59
CA ASN A 384 -4.07 11.03 -9.72
C ASN A 384 -3.57 12.38 -10.25
N VAL A 385 -2.25 12.47 -10.42
CA VAL A 385 -1.57 13.54 -11.13
C VAL A 385 -1.06 12.96 -12.45
N ASP A 386 -1.70 13.35 -13.55
CA ASP A 386 -1.37 12.87 -14.89
C ASP A 386 -0.39 13.85 -15.56
N PHE A 387 0.73 13.31 -16.03
CA PHE A 387 1.79 14.03 -16.72
C PHE A 387 1.80 13.67 -18.21
N ALA A 388 2.32 14.59 -19.03
CA ALA A 388 2.49 14.40 -20.47
C ALA A 388 3.92 14.80 -20.88
N VAL A 389 4.85 13.85 -20.82
CA VAL A 389 6.27 14.09 -21.09
C VAL A 389 6.60 13.57 -22.48
N ASN A 390 7.15 14.39 -23.38
CA ASN A 390 7.64 13.96 -24.70
C ASN A 390 6.69 13.04 -25.51
N GLY A 391 5.38 13.21 -25.38
CA GLY A 391 4.36 12.38 -26.06
C GLY A 391 3.98 11.09 -25.33
N THR A 392 4.57 10.82 -24.16
CA THR A 392 4.20 9.74 -23.24
C THR A 392 3.35 10.30 -22.11
N PHE A 393 2.33 9.55 -21.70
CA PHE A 393 1.47 9.89 -20.58
C PHE A 393 1.73 8.94 -19.42
N PHE A 394 1.90 9.45 -18.21
CA PHE A 394 1.96 8.61 -17.01
C PHE A 394 1.21 9.27 -15.86
N THR A 395 0.85 8.48 -14.86
CA THR A 395 0.06 8.93 -13.71
C THR A 395 0.81 8.63 -12.42
N LYS A 396 0.96 9.66 -11.58
CA LYS A 396 1.34 9.51 -10.17
C LYS A 396 0.07 9.44 -9.34
N GLN A 397 -0.06 8.40 -8.54
CA GLN A 397 -1.17 8.28 -7.59
C GLN A 397 -0.68 8.62 -6.19
N LEU A 398 -1.39 9.54 -5.55
CA LEU A 398 -1.19 9.94 -4.16
C LEU A 398 -2.40 9.53 -3.33
N LEU A 399 -2.19 9.18 -2.07
CA LEU A 399 -3.23 8.72 -1.16
C LEU A 399 -3.23 9.52 0.13
N LEU A 400 -4.42 9.91 0.60
CA LEU A 400 -4.60 10.52 1.91
C LEU A 400 -5.56 9.70 2.76
N ASN A 401 -5.09 9.30 3.93
CA ASN A 401 -5.88 8.68 4.99
C ASN A 401 -6.29 9.74 6.02
N PHE A 402 -7.46 9.58 6.62
CA PHE A 402 -7.85 10.41 7.74
C PHE A 402 -8.46 9.59 8.86
N HIS A 403 -7.99 9.84 10.08
CA HIS A 403 -8.47 9.19 11.30
C HIS A 403 -8.06 10.00 12.52
N ASP A 404 -8.86 9.94 13.58
CA ASP A 404 -8.62 10.70 14.81
C ASP A 404 -7.33 10.29 15.54
N THR A 405 -6.77 9.10 15.25
CA THR A 405 -5.49 8.65 15.81
C THR A 405 -4.28 9.02 14.97
N ALA A 406 -4.47 9.54 13.75
CA ALA A 406 -3.37 10.02 12.92
C ALA A 406 -2.84 11.36 13.43
N THR A 407 -1.62 11.71 13.04
CA THR A 407 -0.93 12.94 13.41
C THR A 407 -0.55 13.73 12.16
N ALA A 408 -0.07 14.96 12.32
CA ALA A 408 0.58 15.69 11.21
C ALA A 408 2.04 15.26 10.98
N GLY A 409 2.50 14.24 11.73
CA GLY A 409 3.85 13.69 11.65
C GLY A 409 3.87 12.39 10.86
N PHE A 410 4.87 11.56 11.13
CA PHE A 410 4.98 10.22 10.55
C PHE A 410 4.34 9.20 11.50
N ASP A 411 3.32 8.51 11.02
CA ASP A 411 2.58 7.42 11.65
C ASP A 411 2.89 6.10 10.95
N TYR A 412 3.80 5.33 11.57
CA TYR A 412 4.29 4.07 11.02
C TYR A 412 3.13 3.11 10.67
N GLY A 413 3.05 2.67 9.41
CA GLY A 413 1.97 1.83 8.90
C GLY A 413 0.83 2.60 8.20
N LEU A 414 0.82 3.94 8.26
CA LEU A 414 -0.14 4.79 7.56
C LEU A 414 0.51 5.60 6.44
N GLU A 415 1.70 6.16 6.65
CA GLU A 415 2.49 6.80 5.61
C GLU A 415 3.18 5.79 4.71
N LEU A 416 3.19 6.08 3.40
CA LEU A 416 3.87 5.26 2.41
C LEU A 416 5.09 6.01 1.89
N LYS A 417 6.28 5.63 2.36
CA LYS A 417 7.52 6.28 1.93
C LYS A 417 7.71 6.06 0.42
N GLY A 418 7.94 7.16 -0.29
CA GLY A 418 8.25 7.16 -1.71
C GLY A 418 9.73 7.37 -1.99
N SER A 419 10.07 7.30 -3.26
CA SER A 419 11.35 7.73 -3.81
C SER A 419 11.09 8.61 -5.02
N SER A 420 11.78 9.74 -5.12
CA SER A 420 11.78 10.56 -6.34
C SER A 420 13.00 10.21 -7.17
N SER A 421 12.77 9.62 -8.34
CA SER A 421 13.82 9.37 -9.35
C SER A 421 13.49 9.98 -10.71
N SER A 422 12.31 10.58 -10.88
CA SER A 422 11.85 11.13 -12.16
C SER A 422 12.07 12.63 -12.22
N ALA A 423 12.42 13.13 -13.40
CA ALA A 423 12.47 14.57 -13.69
C ALA A 423 11.08 15.23 -13.66
N ASN A 424 10.01 14.43 -13.71
CA ASN A 424 8.63 14.84 -13.56
C ASN A 424 7.99 13.99 -12.47
N ASP A 425 7.56 14.59 -11.35
CA ASP A 425 7.09 13.85 -10.20
C ASP A 425 6.06 14.63 -9.39
N ALA A 426 5.23 13.91 -8.62
CA ALA A 426 4.28 14.45 -7.66
C ALA A 426 4.32 13.63 -6.37
N TYR A 427 4.40 14.29 -5.23
CA TYR A 427 4.49 13.64 -3.93
C TYR A 427 4.09 14.55 -2.77
N PHE A 428 3.84 13.95 -1.60
CA PHE A 428 3.77 14.67 -0.34
C PHE A 428 5.15 14.76 0.31
N SER A 429 5.37 15.80 1.10
CA SER A 429 6.63 16.02 1.82
C SER A 429 6.38 16.12 3.31
N LEU A 430 7.23 15.47 4.11
CA LEU A 430 7.32 15.68 5.56
C LEU A 430 8.79 15.84 5.93
N GLY A 431 9.21 17.09 6.12
CA GLY A 431 10.64 17.44 6.16
C GLY A 431 11.31 17.12 4.82
N ASP A 432 12.46 16.44 4.88
CA ASP A 432 13.23 16.04 3.69
C ASP A 432 12.80 14.66 3.12
N VAL A 433 11.72 14.07 3.64
CA VAL A 433 11.26 12.74 3.24
C VAL A 433 10.05 12.83 2.31
N ILE A 434 10.10 12.03 1.25
CA ILE A 434 9.08 11.93 0.20
C ILE A 434 8.08 10.83 0.55
N TYR A 435 6.80 11.11 0.37
CA TYR A 435 5.71 10.18 0.62
C TYR A 435 4.74 10.11 -0.56
N LEU A 436 4.31 8.89 -0.88
CA LEU A 436 3.21 8.62 -1.80
C LEU A 436 1.85 8.64 -1.08
N ALA A 437 1.87 8.46 0.24
CA ALA A 437 0.69 8.54 1.07
C ALA A 437 1.00 9.14 2.43
N GLN A 438 0.05 9.91 2.97
CA GLN A 438 0.09 10.48 4.32
C GLN A 438 -1.25 10.31 5.02
N ALA A 439 -1.24 10.44 6.34
CA ALA A 439 -2.41 10.42 7.19
C ALA A 439 -2.51 11.70 8.03
N TYR A 440 -3.75 12.11 8.34
CA TYR A 440 -4.03 13.27 9.18
C TYR A 440 -5.31 13.07 9.99
N PRO A 441 -5.48 13.70 11.17
CA PRO A 441 -6.82 13.91 11.71
C PRO A 441 -7.61 14.81 10.74
N PHE A 442 -8.85 14.44 10.43
CA PHE A 442 -9.65 15.22 9.48
C PHE A 442 -10.13 16.52 10.13
N GLU A 443 -9.72 17.66 9.57
CA GLU A 443 -10.16 18.99 9.98
C GLU A 443 -10.51 19.82 8.73
N THR A 444 -11.53 20.68 8.82
CA THR A 444 -12.00 21.48 7.68
C THR A 444 -10.98 22.52 7.21
N GLU A 445 -10.11 22.96 8.13
CA GLU A 445 -9.05 23.94 7.93
C GLU A 445 -7.74 23.31 7.45
N LEU A 446 -7.69 21.98 7.31
CA LEU A 446 -6.48 21.28 6.90
C LEU A 446 -6.09 21.70 5.48
N SER A 447 -4.81 22.07 5.32
CA SER A 447 -4.16 22.27 4.03
C SER A 447 -2.99 21.32 3.89
N ILE A 448 -2.95 20.57 2.79
CA ILE A 448 -1.97 19.53 2.52
C ILE A 448 -1.24 19.87 1.21
N PRO A 449 0.02 20.33 1.25
CA PRO A 449 0.78 20.66 0.05
C PRO A 449 1.08 19.43 -0.80
N ILE A 450 0.99 19.58 -2.12
CA ILE A 450 1.53 18.62 -3.09
C ILE A 450 2.78 19.23 -3.71
N THR A 451 3.90 18.55 -3.54
CA THR A 451 5.15 18.93 -4.20
C THR A 451 5.17 18.37 -5.62
N LEU A 452 5.54 19.21 -6.59
CA LEU A 452 5.73 18.81 -7.99
C LEU A 452 7.13 19.17 -8.47
N THR A 453 7.74 18.26 -9.21
CA THR A 453 8.90 18.54 -10.07
C THR A 453 8.45 18.48 -11.53
N ILE A 454 8.77 19.52 -12.32
CA ILE A 454 8.43 19.62 -13.74
C ILE A 454 9.68 19.95 -14.54
N GLU A 455 10.08 19.07 -15.45
CA GLU A 455 11.30 19.23 -16.25
C GLU A 455 11.12 20.20 -17.43
N ALA A 456 9.97 20.10 -18.10
CA ALA A 456 9.64 20.87 -19.28
C ALA A 456 8.18 21.31 -19.24
N GLN A 457 7.87 22.39 -19.96
CA GLN A 457 6.51 22.87 -20.07
C GLN A 457 5.61 21.78 -20.67
N GLN A 458 4.52 21.45 -19.99
CA GLN A 458 3.63 20.35 -20.38
C GLN A 458 2.21 20.52 -19.83
N PRO A 459 1.21 19.84 -20.42
CA PRO A 459 -0.08 19.65 -19.78
C PRO A 459 0.06 18.84 -18.48
N LEU A 460 -0.68 19.24 -17.45
CA LEU A 460 -0.77 18.56 -16.16
C LEU A 460 -2.25 18.49 -15.76
N ARG A 461 -2.67 17.35 -15.21
CA ARG A 461 -4.04 17.17 -14.72
C ARG A 461 -4.08 16.54 -13.34
N PHE A 462 -4.90 17.10 -12.46
CA PHE A 462 -5.25 16.52 -11.17
C PHE A 462 -6.68 16.01 -11.21
N ARG A 463 -6.90 14.79 -10.73
CA ARG A 463 -8.23 14.19 -10.65
C ARG A 463 -8.35 13.25 -9.46
N ILE A 464 -9.55 13.14 -8.92
CA ILE A 464 -9.88 12.09 -7.94
C ILE A 464 -9.91 10.73 -8.63
N PHE A 465 -9.41 9.71 -7.95
CA PHE A 465 -9.47 8.32 -8.40
C PHE A 465 -10.40 7.44 -7.57
N ASP A 466 -10.35 7.57 -6.25
CA ASP A 466 -11.16 6.81 -5.29
C ASP A 466 -11.48 7.69 -4.08
N ILE A 467 -12.66 7.54 -3.48
CA ILE A 467 -13.09 8.22 -2.26
C ILE A 467 -13.86 7.23 -1.40
N GLN A 468 -13.54 7.18 -0.11
CA GLN A 468 -14.19 6.32 0.89
C GLN A 468 -14.55 7.14 2.13
N ASN A 469 -15.76 6.93 2.64
CA ASN A 469 -16.28 7.49 3.91
C ASN A 469 -16.28 9.03 4.00
N PHE A 470 -16.37 9.72 2.87
CA PHE A 470 -16.72 11.15 2.80
C PHE A 470 -18.20 11.33 2.47
N GLU A 471 -18.87 12.24 3.17
CA GLU A 471 -20.24 12.62 2.81
C GLU A 471 -20.26 13.27 1.42
N GLU A 472 -21.36 13.13 0.68
CA GLU A 472 -21.49 13.71 -0.67
C GLU A 472 -21.34 15.23 -0.68
N THR A 473 -21.67 15.89 0.44
CA THR A 473 -21.56 17.34 0.62
C THR A 473 -20.18 17.81 1.08
N GLN A 474 -19.25 16.90 1.40
CA GLN A 474 -17.87 17.25 1.77
C GLN A 474 -17.04 17.40 0.50
N SER A 475 -16.79 18.65 0.10
CA SER A 475 -15.92 18.97 -1.02
C SER A 475 -14.45 18.66 -0.74
N ILE A 476 -13.70 18.35 -1.80
CA ILE A 476 -12.25 18.15 -1.76
C ILE A 476 -11.67 19.05 -2.83
N TYR A 477 -11.05 20.15 -2.43
CA TYR A 477 -10.55 21.16 -3.36
C TYR A 477 -9.05 20.97 -3.60
N LEU A 478 -8.64 21.15 -4.86
CA LEU A 478 -7.29 21.59 -5.17
C LEU A 478 -7.27 23.11 -5.21
N HIS A 479 -6.38 23.71 -4.43
CA HIS A 479 -6.10 25.13 -4.47
C HIS A 479 -4.78 25.39 -5.21
N ASP A 480 -4.84 26.12 -6.32
CA ASP A 480 -3.66 26.68 -6.99
C ASP A 480 -3.41 28.09 -6.44
N THR A 481 -2.43 28.22 -5.54
CA THR A 481 -2.10 29.47 -4.85
C THR A 481 -1.54 30.53 -5.79
N ALA A 482 -1.00 30.15 -6.95
CA ALA A 482 -0.49 31.10 -7.93
C ALA A 482 -1.62 31.87 -8.64
N THR A 483 -2.78 31.23 -8.80
CA THR A 483 -3.96 31.83 -9.43
C THR A 483 -5.09 32.13 -8.44
N ASN A 484 -4.94 31.71 -7.18
CA ASN A 484 -5.97 31.71 -6.14
C ASN A 484 -7.28 31.04 -6.61
N THR A 485 -7.13 29.88 -7.27
CA THR A 485 -8.26 29.12 -7.83
C THR A 485 -8.51 27.87 -7.02
N TYR A 486 -9.76 27.65 -6.63
CA TYR A 486 -10.22 26.43 -5.95
C TYR A 486 -11.02 25.59 -6.94
N THR A 487 -10.61 24.34 -7.15
CA THR A 487 -11.33 23.38 -7.99
C THR A 487 -11.78 22.20 -7.14
N ASP A 488 -13.10 21.99 -7.02
CA ASP A 488 -13.63 20.81 -6.34
C ASP A 488 -13.37 19.57 -7.20
N LEU A 489 -12.37 18.78 -6.81
CA LEU A 489 -11.93 17.59 -7.54
C LEU A 489 -12.96 16.46 -7.52
N ARG A 490 -14.00 16.56 -6.69
CA ARG A 490 -15.15 15.63 -6.75
C ARG A 490 -16.04 15.91 -7.94
N ALA A 491 -16.07 17.18 -8.39
CA ALA A 491 -16.96 17.63 -9.44
C ALA A 491 -16.24 17.74 -10.79
N ASN A 492 -15.00 18.23 -10.80
CA ASN A 492 -14.23 18.46 -12.02
C ASN A 492 -12.73 18.21 -11.81
N ASP A 493 -12.07 17.70 -12.84
CA ASP A 493 -10.61 17.65 -12.91
C ASP A 493 -10.04 19.09 -12.98
N TYR A 494 -8.82 19.29 -12.46
CA TYR A 494 -8.07 20.53 -12.64
C TYR A 494 -6.96 20.32 -13.68
N GLU A 495 -6.99 21.10 -14.75
CA GLU A 495 -6.08 21.00 -15.88
C GLU A 495 -5.37 22.33 -16.14
N LEU A 496 -4.08 22.27 -16.46
CA LEU A 496 -3.28 23.43 -16.83
C LEU A 496 -2.07 23.03 -17.69
N ASP A 497 -1.51 24.00 -18.41
CA ASP A 497 -0.16 23.91 -18.95
C ASP A 497 0.84 24.45 -17.92
N ILE A 498 1.61 23.56 -17.30
CA ILE A 498 2.55 23.90 -16.23
C ILE A 498 3.94 24.20 -16.81
N ALA A 499 4.59 25.25 -16.31
CA ALA A 499 5.97 25.61 -16.68
C ALA A 499 6.98 24.73 -15.94
N PRO A 500 8.24 24.61 -16.42
CA PRO A 500 9.27 23.86 -15.70
C PRO A 500 9.61 24.52 -14.37
N GLY A 501 9.84 23.70 -13.34
CA GLY A 501 10.16 24.17 -12.00
C GLY A 501 9.93 23.13 -10.90
N LEU A 502 10.35 23.48 -9.69
CA LEU A 502 10.01 22.79 -8.45
C LEU A 502 8.94 23.62 -7.74
N TYR A 503 7.76 23.04 -7.54
CA TYR A 503 6.62 23.68 -6.87
C TYR A 503 6.38 22.97 -5.54
N THR A 504 6.64 23.65 -4.42
CA THR A 504 6.49 23.06 -3.06
C THR A 504 5.28 23.62 -2.31
N ASP A 505 4.74 24.74 -2.78
CA ASP A 505 3.73 25.56 -2.10
C ASP A 505 2.65 26.10 -3.06
N ARG A 506 2.67 25.66 -4.33
CA ARG A 506 1.71 26.11 -5.33
C ARG A 506 0.38 25.37 -5.26
N PHE A 507 0.42 24.06 -5.08
CA PHE A 507 -0.76 23.20 -5.13
C PHE A 507 -0.97 22.59 -3.76
N GLU A 508 -2.17 22.75 -3.22
CA GLU A 508 -2.53 22.19 -1.94
C GLU A 508 -3.95 21.62 -1.98
N ILE A 509 -4.17 20.57 -1.18
CA ILE A 509 -5.50 20.01 -0.96
C ILE A 509 -6.10 20.64 0.28
N VAL A 510 -7.31 21.17 0.13
CA VAL A 510 -8.06 21.86 1.19
C VAL A 510 -9.51 21.40 1.19
N PHE A 511 -10.17 21.53 2.33
CA PHE A 511 -11.56 21.08 2.53
C PHE A 511 -12.55 22.25 2.68
N ALA A 512 -12.03 23.48 2.67
CA ALA A 512 -12.79 24.71 2.65
C ALA A 512 -12.09 25.74 1.73
N THR A 513 -12.88 26.62 1.12
CA THR A 513 -12.36 27.79 0.38
C THR A 513 -12.18 28.98 1.32
N GLU A 514 -11.30 29.92 0.98
CA GLU A 514 -11.16 31.18 1.73
C GLU A 514 -12.50 31.92 1.92
N ASN A 515 -13.40 31.92 0.92
CA ASN A 515 -14.72 32.56 1.03
C ASN A 515 -15.69 31.83 2.00
N THR A 516 -15.43 30.55 2.30
CA THR A 516 -16.19 29.78 3.30
C THR A 516 -15.61 29.95 4.71
N LEU A 517 -14.31 30.23 4.84
CA LEU A 517 -13.66 30.65 6.09
C LEU A 517 -13.94 32.15 6.39
N ASP A 518 -14.22 32.93 5.34
CA ASP A 518 -14.66 34.32 5.39
C ASP A 518 -16.20 34.46 5.43
N ILE A 519 -16.88 33.42 5.89
CA ILE A 519 -17.94 33.66 6.86
C ILE A 519 -17.26 33.88 8.20
N ASN A 520 -16.47 34.96 8.28
CA ASN A 520 -16.53 35.78 9.46
C ASN A 520 -18.03 35.89 9.76
N HIS A 521 -18.45 35.28 10.87
CA HIS A 521 -19.66 35.69 11.56
C HIS A 521 -19.45 37.17 11.89
N LEU A 522 -19.58 38.06 10.90
CA LEU A 522 -19.90 39.45 11.11
C LEU A 522 -21.22 39.35 11.83
N ASP A 523 -21.20 39.57 13.14
CA ASP A 523 -22.30 39.43 14.08
C ASP A 523 -23.58 40.08 13.52
N SER A 524 -24.30 39.36 12.67
CA SER A 524 -25.61 39.77 12.20
C SER A 524 -26.59 39.73 13.37
N GLU A 525 -26.25 39.02 14.46
CA GLU A 525 -26.92 39.09 15.76
C GLU A 525 -26.91 40.51 16.35
N ASN A 526 -25.85 41.29 16.13
CA ASN A 526 -25.70 42.64 16.70
C ASN A 526 -26.46 43.73 15.91
N LEU A 527 -26.94 43.44 14.70
CA LEU A 527 -27.85 44.35 13.97
C LEU A 527 -29.30 44.17 14.44
N SER A 528 -29.89 45.18 15.06
CA SER A 528 -31.32 45.14 15.45
C SER A 528 -32.16 45.95 14.46
N ILE A 529 -33.08 45.29 13.75
CA ILE A 529 -34.02 45.93 12.81
C ILE A 529 -35.39 46.03 13.48
N LYS A 530 -35.97 47.24 13.56
CA LYS A 530 -37.29 47.47 14.14
C LYS A 530 -38.09 48.42 13.26
N GLN A 531 -39.33 48.05 12.96
CA GLN A 531 -40.31 48.99 12.40
C GLN A 531 -40.95 49.79 13.53
N LEU A 532 -40.76 51.11 13.50
CA LEU A 532 -41.33 52.06 14.44
C LEU A 532 -42.61 52.65 13.83
N ASN A 533 -43.74 51.95 14.01
CA ASN A 533 -45.02 52.32 13.39
C ASN A 533 -45.54 53.72 13.77
N LYS A 534 -45.24 54.21 15.00
CA LYS A 534 -45.66 55.55 15.45
C LYS A 534 -44.94 56.68 14.69
N THR A 535 -43.65 56.50 14.38
CA THR A 535 -42.83 57.48 13.65
C THR A 535 -42.75 57.17 12.16
N GLN A 536 -43.35 56.06 11.72
CA GLN A 536 -43.38 55.59 10.33
C GLN A 536 -41.98 55.46 9.72
N GLU A 537 -41.10 54.73 10.41
CA GLU A 537 -39.74 54.46 9.95
C GLU A 537 -39.26 53.07 10.36
N VAL A 538 -38.35 52.50 9.56
CA VAL A 538 -37.51 51.36 9.97
C VAL A 538 -36.25 51.94 10.62
N SER A 539 -35.95 51.49 11.83
CA SER A 539 -34.67 51.75 12.48
C SER A 539 -33.81 50.49 12.43
N VAL A 540 -32.55 50.66 12.04
CA VAL A 540 -31.50 49.63 12.08
C VAL A 540 -30.42 50.10 13.06
N GLU A 541 -30.28 49.42 14.18
CA GLU A 541 -29.22 49.66 15.17
C GLU A 541 -27.96 48.88 14.76
N ASN A 542 -26.81 49.57 14.70
CA ASN A 542 -25.51 49.04 14.28
C ASN A 542 -24.43 49.33 15.34
N PRO A 543 -24.54 48.73 16.55
CA PRO A 543 -23.69 49.06 17.70
C PRO A 543 -22.21 48.69 17.48
N THR A 544 -21.93 47.74 16.58
CA THR A 544 -20.57 47.27 16.26
C THR A 544 -19.94 48.00 15.08
N GLY A 545 -20.63 48.96 14.46
CA GLY A 545 -20.06 49.79 13.39
C GLY A 545 -19.78 49.04 12.09
N LEU A 546 -20.66 48.10 11.70
CA LEU A 546 -20.57 47.40 10.43
C LEU A 546 -20.70 48.37 9.24
N ASP A 547 -19.91 48.18 8.18
CA ASP A 547 -19.92 49.02 6.97
C ASP A 547 -21.14 48.72 6.08
N VAL A 548 -22.33 49.12 6.56
CA VAL A 548 -23.60 48.95 5.84
C VAL A 548 -23.59 49.85 4.61
N GLN A 549 -23.65 49.21 3.44
CA GLN A 549 -23.64 49.88 2.14
C GLN A 549 -25.06 50.13 1.64
N THR A 550 -25.96 49.15 1.78
CA THR A 550 -27.35 49.32 1.34
C THR A 550 -28.35 48.73 2.34
N ILE A 551 -29.49 49.41 2.46
CA ILE A 551 -30.68 48.91 3.14
C ILE A 551 -31.83 48.99 2.15
N SER A 552 -32.39 47.83 1.81
CA SER A 552 -33.48 47.69 0.86
C SER A 552 -34.72 47.10 1.53
N LEU A 553 -35.91 47.52 1.11
CA LEU A 553 -37.18 46.93 1.50
C LEU A 553 -37.84 46.30 0.29
N TYR A 554 -38.36 45.09 0.47
CA TYR A 554 -39.12 44.35 -0.53
C TYR A 554 -40.54 44.10 -0.03
N ASP A 555 -41.52 44.20 -0.92
CA ASP A 555 -42.89 43.77 -0.63
C ASP A 555 -43.03 42.23 -0.68
N VAL A 556 -44.22 41.71 -0.35
CA VAL A 556 -44.49 40.27 -0.33
C VAL A 556 -44.40 39.58 -1.69
N LEU A 557 -44.38 40.34 -2.80
CA LEU A 557 -44.19 39.82 -4.15
C LEU A 557 -42.72 39.85 -4.57
N GLY A 558 -41.81 40.26 -3.67
CA GLY A 558 -40.38 40.37 -3.94
C GLY A 558 -40.00 41.62 -4.73
N LYS A 559 -40.91 42.59 -4.91
CA LYS A 559 -40.60 43.85 -5.58
C LYS A 559 -39.87 44.77 -4.60
N GLN A 560 -38.71 45.29 -5.01
CA GLN A 560 -37.97 46.30 -4.23
C GLN A 560 -38.75 47.62 -4.22
N VAL A 561 -39.19 48.05 -3.04
CA VAL A 561 -39.99 49.26 -2.84
C VAL A 561 -39.16 50.42 -2.30
N VAL A 562 -38.06 50.13 -1.60
CA VAL A 562 -37.10 51.13 -1.10
C VAL A 562 -35.69 50.58 -1.26
N LYS A 563 -34.74 51.44 -1.61
CA LYS A 563 -33.30 51.17 -1.54
C LYS A 563 -32.58 52.45 -1.15
N GLN A 564 -31.89 52.40 -0.02
CA GLN A 564 -31.06 53.48 0.46
C GLN A 564 -29.60 53.01 0.46
N THR A 565 -28.71 53.85 -0.10
CA THR A 565 -27.27 53.58 -0.16
C THR A 565 -26.54 54.53 0.77
N TYR A 566 -25.51 54.03 1.44
CA TYR A 566 -24.66 54.78 2.35
C TYR A 566 -23.19 54.67 1.93
N THR A 567 -22.44 55.74 2.11
CA THR A 567 -21.00 55.82 1.81
C THR A 567 -20.15 55.94 3.07
N THR A 568 -20.79 56.00 4.24
CA THR A 568 -20.17 56.14 5.56
C THR A 568 -20.89 55.27 6.58
N THR A 569 -20.12 54.70 7.51
CA THR A 569 -20.65 53.89 8.61
C THR A 569 -21.40 54.75 9.64
N HIS A 570 -22.57 54.28 10.07
CA HIS A 570 -23.35 54.88 11.14
C HIS A 570 -23.70 53.83 12.19
N THR A 571 -23.82 54.26 13.45
CA THR A 571 -24.27 53.40 14.55
C THR A 571 -25.79 53.17 14.54
N GLN A 572 -26.52 53.93 13.75
CA GLN A 572 -27.96 53.77 13.52
C GLN A 572 -28.32 54.28 12.12
N TYR A 573 -29.22 53.56 11.45
CA TYR A 573 -29.82 53.96 10.17
C TYR A 573 -31.33 54.06 10.31
N THR A 574 -31.92 55.04 9.62
CA THR A 574 -33.36 55.29 9.63
C THR A 574 -33.87 55.37 8.20
N ILE A 575 -34.94 54.62 7.92
CA ILE A 575 -35.56 54.55 6.59
C ILE A 575 -37.05 54.93 6.73
N PRO A 576 -37.49 56.05 6.15
CA PRO A 576 -38.89 56.46 6.19
C PRO A 576 -39.81 55.44 5.52
N THR A 577 -40.93 55.12 6.16
CA THR A 577 -41.97 54.24 5.63
C THR A 577 -43.29 54.98 5.36
N THR A 578 -43.31 56.31 5.41
CA THR A 578 -44.51 57.15 5.27
C THR A 578 -45.30 56.91 3.98
N ASN A 579 -44.61 56.51 2.91
CA ASN A 579 -45.19 56.31 1.57
C ASN A 579 -45.45 54.83 1.23
N LEU A 580 -45.24 53.93 2.19
CA LEU A 580 -45.52 52.50 2.01
C LEU A 580 -46.95 52.18 2.45
N SER A 581 -47.49 51.04 2.04
CA SER A 581 -48.84 50.62 2.45
C SER A 581 -48.77 49.77 3.72
N ASN A 582 -49.90 49.63 4.42
CA ASN A 582 -50.00 48.65 5.52
C ASN A 582 -49.72 47.24 4.97
N GLY A 583 -48.76 46.53 5.55
CA GLY A 583 -48.37 45.23 5.03
C GLY A 583 -47.11 44.65 5.63
N VAL A 584 -46.77 43.45 5.17
CA VAL A 584 -45.52 42.76 5.48
C VAL A 584 -44.46 43.18 4.49
N TYR A 585 -43.27 43.50 4.98
CA TYR A 585 -42.10 43.81 4.16
C TYR A 585 -40.89 43.03 4.65
N VAL A 586 -39.92 42.85 3.77
CA VAL A 586 -38.64 42.22 4.09
C VAL A 586 -37.55 43.28 3.96
N VAL A 587 -36.86 43.55 5.05
CA VAL A 587 -35.67 44.41 5.08
C VAL A 587 -34.46 43.55 4.74
N HIS A 588 -33.62 44.03 3.83
CA HIS A 588 -32.40 43.38 3.39
C HIS A 588 -31.23 44.35 3.51
N ILE A 589 -30.20 43.95 4.25
CA ILE A 589 -29.03 44.77 4.52
C ILE A 589 -27.82 44.14 3.84
N SER A 590 -27.07 44.95 3.08
CA SER A 590 -25.79 44.56 2.48
C SER A 590 -24.64 45.42 3.01
N THR A 591 -23.45 44.84 3.08
CA THR A 591 -22.20 45.54 3.33
C THR A 591 -21.35 45.60 2.07
N ARG A 592 -20.19 46.24 2.14
CA ARG A 592 -19.23 46.26 1.02
C ARG A 592 -18.68 44.87 0.66
N THR A 593 -18.64 43.96 1.62
CA THR A 593 -18.07 42.61 1.48
C THR A 593 -19.14 41.52 1.35
N GLN A 594 -20.40 41.78 1.72
CA GLN A 594 -21.46 40.78 1.71
C GLN A 594 -22.77 41.32 1.14
N ASN A 595 -23.29 40.65 0.11
CA ASN A 595 -24.53 41.06 -0.55
C ASN A 595 -25.78 40.91 0.33
N ALA A 596 -25.78 40.00 1.31
CA ALA A 596 -26.93 39.73 2.18
C ALA A 596 -26.49 39.45 3.63
N LEU A 597 -26.13 40.52 4.37
CA LEU A 597 -25.67 40.40 5.77
C LEU A 597 -26.80 40.04 6.73
N LYS A 598 -27.98 40.66 6.58
CA LYS A 598 -29.16 40.35 7.40
C LYS A 598 -30.45 40.59 6.62
N THR A 599 -31.39 39.67 6.80
CA THR A 599 -32.74 39.79 6.28
C THR A 599 -33.75 39.66 7.42
N GLN A 600 -34.70 40.59 7.53
CA GLN A 600 -35.73 40.53 8.57
C GLN A 600 -37.10 40.95 8.05
N LYS A 601 -38.11 40.14 8.37
CA LYS A 601 -39.51 40.47 8.14
C LYS A 601 -39.98 41.53 9.14
N ILE A 602 -40.62 42.58 8.64
CA ILE A 602 -41.26 43.63 9.42
C ILE A 602 -42.72 43.79 9.01
N ILE A 603 -43.52 44.40 9.89
CA ILE A 603 -44.93 44.71 9.63
C ILE A 603 -45.11 46.23 9.76
N ILE A 604 -45.40 46.88 8.63
CA ILE A 604 -45.70 48.30 8.56
C ILE A 604 -47.20 48.50 8.79
N LYS A 605 -47.53 49.36 9.75
CA LYS A 605 -48.89 49.75 10.09
C LYS A 605 -48.93 51.25 10.41
N HIS A 606 -49.67 52.00 9.62
CA HIS A 606 -49.95 53.42 9.80
C HIS A 606 -51.01 53.68 10.87
#